data_AF-A0A392TC87-F1
#
_entry.id   AF-A0A392TC87-F1
#
_cell.length_a   1.000
_cell.length_b   1.000
_cell.length_c   1.000
_cell.angle_alpha   90.00
_cell.angle_beta   90.00
_cell.angle_gamma   90.00
#
_symmetry.space_group_name_H-M   'P 1'
#
loop_
_entity.id
_entity.type
_entity.pdbx_description
1 polymer ?
#
loop_
_entity_poly.entity_id
_entity_poly.type
_entity_poly.pdbx_seq_one_letter_code
_entity_poly.pdbx_strand_id
1 'polypeptide(L)' 'MLKLTNPFLENIKECQKTDNKLMEKLAIVNGGKETDFKVDENGVMRYHGRVCVPDVPELKKMIMDEGH' A
#
# COMPACT_ATOMS: atom_id res chain seq x y z
N MET A 1 -6.93 11.98 -13.50
CA MET A 1 -5.96 10.94 -13.09
C MET A 1 -5.30 11.46 -11.84
N LEU A 2 -5.52 10.81 -10.69
CA LEU A 2 -4.71 11.02 -9.50
C LEU A 2 -3.27 10.74 -9.90
N LYS A 3 -2.46 11.79 -10.05
CA LYS A 3 -1.01 11.63 -10.19
C LYS A 3 -0.54 11.31 -8.78
N LEU A 4 -0.57 10.02 -8.46
CA LEU A 4 -0.02 9.48 -7.23
C LEU A 4 1.44 9.92 -7.20
N THR A 5 1.70 11.03 -6.50
CA THR A 5 3.02 11.64 -6.49
C THR A 5 3.96 10.71 -5.74
N ASN A 6 5.23 10.63 -6.15
CA ASN A 6 6.26 9.86 -5.47
C ASN A 6 6.19 9.96 -3.92
N PRO A 7 6.06 11.16 -3.29
CA PRO A 7 5.95 11.28 -1.83
C PRO A 7 4.74 10.55 -1.21
N PHE A 8 3.58 10.54 -1.87
CA PHE A 8 2.40 9.86 -1.32
C PHE A 8 2.56 8.33 -1.35
N LEU A 9 3.11 7.81 -2.46
CA LEU A 9 3.47 6.39 -2.57
C LEU A 9 4.52 5.95 -1.55
N GLU A 10 5.51 6.81 -1.29
CA GLU A 10 6.52 6.54 -0.27
C GLU A 10 5.91 6.49 1.13
N ASN A 11 5.00 7.40 1.46
CA ASN A 11 4.33 7.36 2.77
C ASN A 11 3.43 6.12 2.93
N ILE A 12 2.70 5.72 1.88
CA ILE A 12 1.95 4.45 1.89
C ILE A 12 2.90 3.29 2.13
N LYS A 13 4.03 3.21 1.42
CA LYS A 13 5.03 2.15 1.58
C LYS A 13 5.57 2.08 3.01
N GLU A 14 5.86 3.22 3.62
CA GLU A 14 6.31 3.30 5.01
C GLU A 14 5.23 2.76 5.97
N CYS A 15 3.99 3.21 5.81
CA CYS A 15 2.87 2.75 6.62
C CYS A 15 2.54 1.26 6.41
N GLN A 16 2.70 0.74 5.20
CA GLN A 16 2.48 -0.70 4.91
C GLN A 16 3.47 -1.58 5.68
N LYS A 17 4.69 -1.10 5.94
CA LYS A 17 5.70 -1.83 6.72
C LYS A 17 5.41 -1.83 8.22
N THR A 18 4.63 -0.88 8.71
CA THR A 18 4.28 -0.78 10.14
C THR A 18 2.90 -1.34 10.44
N ASP A 19 2.08 -1.59 9.41
CA ASP A 19 0.77 -2.23 9.52
C ASP A 19 0.91 -3.75 9.68
N ASN A 20 0.62 -4.25 10.89
CA ASN A 20 0.72 -5.67 11.22
C ASN A 20 -0.09 -6.59 10.29
N LYS A 21 -1.27 -6.14 9.83
CA LYS A 21 -2.14 -6.95 8.98
C LYS A 21 -1.55 -7.10 7.58
N LEU A 22 -0.96 -6.04 7.04
CA LEU A 22 -0.24 -6.07 5.77
C LEU A 22 1.08 -6.83 5.87
N MET A 23 1.80 -6.76 6.99
CA MET A 23 2.99 -7.58 7.20
C MET A 23 2.67 -9.08 7.25
N GLU A 24 1.57 -9.47 7.89
CA GLU A 24 1.10 -10.86 7.89
C GLU A 24 0.82 -11.33 6.46
N LYS A 25 0.12 -10.52 5.67
CA LYS A 25 -0.13 -10.78 4.25
C LYS A 25 1.17 -10.89 3.45
N LEU A 26 2.13 -9.98 3.68
CA LEU A 26 3.44 -10.01 3.03
C LEU A 26 4.19 -11.31 3.30
N ALA A 27 4.14 -11.81 4.54
CA ALA A 27 4.76 -13.08 4.90
C ALA A 27 4.11 -14.26 4.16
N ILE A 28 2.78 -14.25 3.99
CA ILE A 28 2.05 -15.27 3.24
C ILE A 28 2.39 -15.22 1.73
N VAL A 29 2.49 -14.01 1.16
CA VAL A 29 2.92 -13.78 -0.23
C VAL A 29 4.35 -14.27 -0.45
N ASN A 30 5.28 -13.94 0.45
CA ASN A 30 6.68 -14.42 0.40
C ASN A 30 6.77 -15.94 0.54
N GLY A 31 5.83 -16.56 1.26
CA GLY A 31 5.68 -18.01 1.34
C GLY A 31 5.07 -18.66 0.08
N GLY A 32 4.75 -17.89 -0.95
CA GLY A 32 4.19 -18.37 -2.21
C GLY A 32 2.74 -18.86 -2.11
N LYS A 33 2.03 -18.53 -1.03
CA LYS A 33 0.67 -19.03 -0.75
C LYS A 33 -0.44 -18.11 -1.26
N GLU A 34 -0.18 -16.81 -1.39
CA GLU A 34 -1.20 -15.81 -1.74
C GLU A 34 -0.81 -15.11 -3.06
N THR A 35 -1.63 -15.26 -4.08
CA THR A 35 -1.38 -14.73 -5.44
C THR A 35 -2.05 -13.39 -5.73
N ASP A 36 -3.04 -13.02 -4.91
CA ASP A 36 -3.85 -11.81 -5.08
C ASP A 36 -3.12 -10.54 -4.62
N PHE A 37 -2.21 -10.69 -3.65
CA PHE A 37 -1.35 -9.63 -3.15
C PHE A 37 0.02 -9.72 -3.82
N LYS A 38 0.52 -8.58 -4.31
CA LYS A 38 1.81 -8.46 -4.98
C LYS A 38 2.51 -7.19 -4.55
N VAL A 39 3.83 -7.22 -4.46
CA VAL A 39 4.63 -6.01 -4.29
C VAL A 39 5.07 -5.54 -5.67
N ASP A 40 4.77 -4.29 -5.98
CA ASP A 40 5.09 -3.64 -7.26
C ASP A 40 6.56 -3.19 -7.31
N GLU A 41 7.04 -2.73 -8.47
CA GLU A 41 8.42 -2.24 -8.66
C GLU A 41 8.83 -1.12 -7.69
N ASN A 42 7.86 -0.35 -7.20
CA ASN A 42 8.07 0.70 -6.21
C ASN A 42 8.22 0.18 -4.76
N GLY A 43 8.05 -1.12 -4.54
CA GLY A 43 8.04 -1.74 -3.21
C GLY A 43 6.73 -1.52 -2.46
N VAL A 44 5.63 -1.26 -3.18
CA VAL A 44 4.30 -1.00 -2.63
C VAL A 44 3.44 -2.25 -2.80
N MET A 45 2.79 -2.70 -1.72
CA MET A 45 1.84 -3.80 -1.77
C MET A 45 0.56 -3.38 -2.50
N ARG A 46 0.14 -4.22 -3.44
CA ARG A 46 -1.08 -4.08 -4.22
C ARG A 46 -1.92 -5.35 -4.16
N TYR A 47 -3.23 -5.18 -4.07
CA TYR A 47 -4.22 -6.24 -4.18
C TYR A 47 -4.95 -6.09 -5.52
N HIS A 48 -4.85 -7.10 -6.39
CA HIS A 48 -5.44 -7.04 -7.76
C HIS A 48 -5.08 -5.74 -8.52
N GLY A 49 -3.83 -5.29 -8.39
CA GLY A 49 -3.32 -4.06 -9.04
C GLY A 49 -3.68 -2.74 -8.33
N ARG A 50 -4.51 -2.77 -7.28
CA ARG A 50 -4.87 -1.61 -6.47
C ARG A 50 -3.94 -1.46 -5.27
N VAL A 51 -3.52 -0.25 -4.96
CA VAL A 51 -2.64 0.01 -3.81
C VAL A 51 -3.35 -0.31 -2.51
N CYS A 52 -2.71 -1.11 -1.64
CA CYS A 52 -3.21 -1.40 -0.30
C CYS A 52 -2.94 -0.21 0.61
N VAL A 53 -3.96 0.59 0.92
CA VAL A 53 -3.81 1.71 1.85
C VAL A 53 -4.09 1.21 3.27
N PRO A 54 -3.13 1.27 4.21
CA PRO A 54 -3.40 0.95 5.61
C PRO A 54 -4.40 1.92 6.25
N ASP A 55 -5.12 1.49 7.28
CA ASP A 55 -6.16 2.30 7.95
C ASP A 55 -5.54 3.30 8.93
N VAL A 56 -4.74 4.21 8.39
CA VAL A 56 -4.11 5.32 9.12
C VAL A 56 -4.84 6.62 8.75
N PRO A 57 -5.29 7.41 9.74
CA PRO A 57 -6.05 8.64 9.50
C PRO A 57 -5.28 9.65 8.64
N GLU A 58 -3.94 9.67 8.73
CA GLU A 58 -3.08 10.52 7.91
C GLU A 58 -3.14 10.16 6.42
N LEU A 59 -3.13 8.88 6.06
CA LEU A 59 -3.28 8.44 4.67
C LEU A 59 -4.67 8.77 4.13
N LYS A 60 -5.71 8.57 4.93
CA LYS A 60 -7.09 8.96 4.55
C LYS A 60 -7.17 10.45 4.22
N LYS A 61 -6.56 11.30 5.04
CA LYS A 61 -6.54 12.74 4.80
C LYS A 61 -5.78 13.10 3.52
N MET A 62 -4.63 12.48 3.26
CA MET A 62 -3.88 12.72 2.03
C MET A 62 -4.63 12.26 0.77
N ILE A 63 -5.38 11.14 0.83
CA ILE A 63 -6.22 10.72 -0.30
C ILE A 63 -7.32 11.74 -0.59
N MET A 64 -7.92 12.31 0.46
CA MET A 64 -8.95 13.34 0.31
C MET A 64 -8.39 14.64 -0.26
N ASP A 65 -7.15 15.00 0.10
CA ASP A 65 -6.47 16.21 -0.37
C ASP A 65 -6.00 16.08 -1.84
N GLU A 66 -5.45 14.92 -2.23
CA GLU A 66 -4.99 14.68 -3.61
C GLU A 66 -6.16 14.56 -4.61
N GLY A 67 -7.38 14.27 -4.14
CA GLY A 67 -8.58 14.16 -4.96
C GLY A 67 -9.26 15.49 -5.34
N HIS A 68 -8.72 16.63 -4.91
CA HIS A 68 -9.33 17.96 -5.05
C HIS A 68 -8.74 18.77 -6.22
#